data_AF-F3GAM6-F1
#
_entry.id   AF-F3GAM6-F1
#
_cell.length_a   1.000
_cell.length_b   1.000
_cell.length_c   1.000
_cell.angle_alpha   90.00
_cell.angle_beta   90.00
_cell.angle_gamma   90.00
#
_symmetry.space_group_name_H-M   'P 1'
#
loop_
_entity.id
_entity.type
_entity.pdbx_description
1 polymer ?
#
loop_
_entity_poly.entity_id
_entity_poly.type
_entity_poly.pdbx_seq_one_letter_code
_entity_poly.pdbx_strand_id
1 'polypeptide(L)'
;MAKKKYDWEEGAILEEHSRKKHQILRDYFYQYVITRCKHPQVRKFRLAVVDGFSGAGRYKCGTAGSPIIFVEELNRALTDINTYRAVNNLPLVDIECSLFLNDAERMAIDILERVLNPIILHRSISNSRLKIQARYSTELFEHVYPRIKAQIKSEKYPNIIFNLDQCGHSHVDTATLIDMMNLNESVE
;
A
#
# COMPACT_ATOMS: atom_id res chain seq x y z
N MET A 1 7.20 -7.30 -27.80
CA MET A 1 8.17 -8.06 -26.98
C MET A 1 7.46 -8.50 -25.72
N ALA A 2 7.35 -9.82 -25.49
CA ALA A 2 6.70 -10.37 -24.30
C ALA A 2 7.51 -9.96 -23.06
N LYS A 3 6.94 -9.11 -22.20
CA LYS A 3 7.56 -8.76 -20.91
C LYS A 3 7.44 -9.97 -19.98
N LYS A 4 8.59 -10.47 -19.51
CA LYS A 4 8.70 -11.63 -18.63
C LYS A 4 8.04 -11.35 -17.27
N LYS A 5 7.32 -12.33 -16.73
CA LYS A 5 6.94 -12.34 -15.31
C LYS A 5 8.20 -12.31 -14.45
N TYR A 6 8.15 -11.59 -13.34
CA TYR A 6 9.21 -11.67 -12.34
C TYR A 6 9.21 -13.07 -11.74
N ASP A 7 10.36 -13.75 -11.78
CA ASP A 7 10.56 -15.01 -11.08
C ASP A 7 10.86 -14.70 -9.61
N TRP A 8 9.85 -14.85 -8.76
CA TRP A 8 9.98 -14.61 -7.34
C TRP A 8 10.64 -15.80 -6.60
N GLU A 9 10.70 -17.00 -7.20
CA GLU A 9 11.33 -18.18 -6.60
C GLU A 9 12.85 -18.02 -6.52
N GLU A 10 13.49 -17.54 -7.59
CA GLU A 10 14.94 -17.31 -7.63
C GLU A 10 15.35 -15.89 -7.14
N GLY A 11 14.36 -15.11 -6.72
CA GLY A 11 14.47 -13.71 -6.37
C GLY A 11 14.42 -12.80 -7.61
N ALA A 12 13.37 -12.00 -7.70
CA ALA A 12 13.16 -11.09 -8.82
C ALA A 12 14.28 -10.06 -8.93
N ILE A 13 14.85 -9.90 -10.13
CA ILE A 13 15.83 -8.87 -10.43
C ILE A 13 15.11 -7.53 -10.62
N LEU A 14 15.56 -6.50 -9.90
CA LEU A 14 15.00 -5.17 -10.03
C LEU A 14 15.49 -4.52 -11.33
N GLU A 15 14.57 -4.28 -12.27
CA GLU A 15 14.86 -3.51 -13.48
C GLU A 15 15.01 -2.01 -13.13
N GLU A 16 15.87 -1.28 -13.87
CA GLU A 16 16.20 0.11 -13.54
C GLU A 16 14.97 1.05 -13.54
N HIS A 17 14.01 0.81 -14.43
CA HIS A 17 12.78 1.59 -14.46
C HIS A 17 11.89 1.34 -13.23
N SER A 18 11.90 0.13 -12.68
CA SER A 18 11.20 -0.23 -11.44
C SER A 18 11.79 0.52 -10.25
N ARG A 19 13.10 0.77 -10.23
CA ARG A 19 13.74 1.62 -9.21
C ARG A 19 13.18 3.05 -9.21
N LYS A 20 13.03 3.67 -10.40
CA LYS A 20 12.46 5.03 -10.50
C LYS A 20 10.98 5.05 -10.13
N LYS A 21 10.21 4.02 -10.49
CA LYS A 21 8.82 3.85 -10.04
C LYS A 21 8.71 3.77 -8.52
N HIS A 22 9.53 2.96 -7.85
CA HIS A 22 9.51 2.88 -6.39
C HIS A 22 9.86 4.21 -5.72
N GLN A 23 10.80 4.97 -6.28
CA GLN A 23 11.10 6.30 -5.76
C GLN A 23 9.89 7.23 -5.86
N ILE A 24 9.22 7.26 -7.01
CA ILE A 24 7.98 8.03 -7.20
C ILE A 24 6.90 7.58 -6.21
N LEU A 25 6.72 6.26 -6.03
CA LEU A 25 5.74 5.71 -5.09
C LEU A 25 6.02 6.16 -3.66
N ARG A 26 7.29 6.09 -3.22
CA ARG A 26 7.71 6.55 -1.88
C ARG A 26 7.36 8.01 -1.67
N ASP A 27 7.82 8.87 -2.59
CA ASP A 27 7.65 10.31 -2.47
C ASP A 27 6.17 10.71 -2.54
N TYR A 28 5.43 10.16 -3.49
CA TYR A 28 3.98 10.40 -3.63
C TYR A 28 3.23 10.00 -2.36
N PHE A 29 3.44 8.78 -1.90
CA PHE A 29 2.69 8.22 -0.78
C PHE A 29 3.01 8.93 0.54
N TYR A 30 4.29 9.24 0.78
CA TYR A 30 4.69 10.08 1.91
C TYR A 30 3.99 11.44 1.87
N GLN A 31 4.08 12.17 0.74
CA GLN A 31 3.46 13.49 0.60
C GLN A 31 1.95 13.46 0.74
N TYR A 32 1.30 12.40 0.25
CA TYR A 32 -0.13 12.18 0.43
C TYR A 32 -0.50 12.14 1.91
N VAL A 33 0.18 11.31 2.71
CA VAL A 33 -0.10 11.18 4.16
C VAL A 33 0.15 12.49 4.90
N ILE A 34 1.28 13.15 4.63
CA ILE A 34 1.61 14.47 5.20
C ILE A 34 0.50 15.48 4.91
N THR A 35 0.06 15.56 3.65
CA THR A 35 -0.95 16.53 3.21
C THR A 35 -2.30 16.26 3.86
N ARG A 36 -2.76 15.01 3.90
CA ARG A 36 -4.05 14.63 4.50
C ARG A 36 -4.07 14.81 6.03
N CYS A 37 -2.92 14.78 6.67
CA CYS A 37 -2.77 14.97 8.12
C CYS A 37 -2.27 16.36 8.52
N LYS A 38 -2.22 17.32 7.59
CA LYS A 38 -1.68 18.67 7.87
C LYS A 38 -2.51 19.43 8.90
N HIS A 39 -3.83 19.28 8.89
CA HIS A 39 -4.71 20.03 9.78
C HIS A 39 -4.74 19.43 11.21
N PRO A 40 -4.52 20.22 12.29
CA PRO A 40 -4.45 19.70 13.67
C PRO A 40 -5.72 19.01 14.18
N GLN A 41 -6.89 19.30 13.58
CA GLN A 41 -8.14 18.62 13.93
C GLN A 41 -8.20 17.18 13.42
N VAL A 42 -7.36 16.79 12.46
CA VAL A 42 -7.23 15.40 12.04
C VAL A 42 -6.48 14.64 13.13
N ARG A 43 -7.24 14.00 14.01
CA ARG A 43 -6.74 13.17 15.12
C ARG A 43 -6.70 11.69 14.77
N LYS A 44 -7.48 11.27 13.77
CA LYS A 44 -7.52 9.90 13.28
C LYS A 44 -7.56 9.92 11.76
N PHE A 45 -6.62 9.23 11.13
CA PHE A 45 -6.54 9.08 9.68
C PHE A 45 -6.69 7.60 9.32
N ARG A 46 -7.78 7.27 8.62
CA ARG A 46 -8.08 5.90 8.17
C ARG A 46 -7.86 5.81 6.65
N LEU A 47 -7.12 4.80 6.21
CA LEU A 47 -6.74 4.62 4.80
C LEU A 47 -6.83 3.15 4.39
N ALA A 48 -7.43 2.89 3.22
CA ALA A 48 -7.27 1.63 2.51
C ALA A 48 -6.23 1.79 1.39
N VAL A 49 -5.25 0.89 1.33
CA VAL A 49 -4.33 0.79 0.19
C VAL A 49 -4.58 -0.54 -0.50
N VAL A 50 -4.85 -0.50 -1.79
CA VAL A 50 -5.04 -1.67 -2.63
C VAL A 50 -3.85 -1.80 -3.56
N ASP A 51 -3.06 -2.85 -3.38
CA ASP A 51 -1.97 -3.22 -4.26
C ASP A 51 -2.38 -4.45 -5.07
N GLY A 52 -2.76 -4.22 -6.33
CA GLY A 52 -3.36 -5.25 -7.18
C GLY A 52 -2.37 -6.31 -7.68
N PHE A 53 -1.08 -5.97 -7.68
CA PHE A 53 0.03 -6.76 -8.23
C PHE A 53 1.25 -6.65 -7.30
N SER A 54 1.06 -7.08 -6.06
CA SER A 54 1.97 -6.82 -4.93
C SER A 54 3.33 -7.55 -5.01
N GLY A 55 3.42 -8.65 -5.75
CA GLY A 55 4.61 -9.48 -5.82
C GLY A 55 5.07 -10.00 -4.44
N ALA A 56 6.34 -10.40 -4.32
CA ALA A 56 6.87 -10.98 -3.08
C ALA A 56 7.43 -9.96 -2.07
N GLY A 57 7.28 -8.66 -2.33
CA GLY A 57 7.64 -7.58 -1.41
C GLY A 57 9.13 -7.20 -1.35
N ARG A 58 10.09 -8.07 -1.69
CA ARG A 58 11.52 -7.72 -1.81
C ARG A 58 12.17 -8.31 -3.04
N TYR A 59 12.97 -7.49 -3.73
CA TYR A 59 13.80 -7.91 -4.85
C TYR A 59 15.07 -8.59 -4.36
N LYS A 60 15.75 -9.33 -5.26
CA LYS A 60 17.00 -10.04 -4.96
C LYS A 60 18.11 -9.16 -4.40
N CYS A 61 18.17 -7.89 -4.82
CA CYS A 61 19.10 -6.89 -4.29
C CYS A 61 18.69 -6.30 -2.93
N GLY A 62 17.66 -6.83 -2.28
CA GLY A 62 17.15 -6.37 -0.98
C GLY A 62 16.24 -5.14 -1.04
N THR A 63 16.10 -4.51 -2.21
CA THR A 63 15.21 -3.36 -2.40
C THR A 63 13.77 -3.75 -2.11
N ALA A 64 13.06 -2.88 -1.41
CA ALA A 64 11.64 -3.06 -1.09
C ALA A 64 10.76 -2.86 -2.33
N GLY A 65 9.75 -3.71 -2.49
CA GLY A 65 8.61 -3.51 -3.39
C GLY A 65 7.49 -2.69 -2.73
N SER A 66 6.41 -2.47 -3.49
CA SER A 66 5.29 -1.60 -3.07
C SER A 66 4.69 -1.93 -1.70
N PRO A 67 4.45 -3.20 -1.30
CA PRO A 67 3.83 -3.48 0.00
C PRO A 67 4.69 -3.01 1.18
N ILE A 68 6.00 -3.21 1.09
CA ILE A 68 6.95 -2.79 2.13
C ILE A 68 7.12 -1.28 2.12
N ILE A 69 7.18 -0.66 0.93
CA ILE A 69 7.21 0.79 0.77
C ILE A 69 6.05 1.46 1.50
N PHE A 70 4.82 0.95 1.34
CA PHE A 70 3.66 1.52 2.03
C PHE A 70 3.80 1.51 3.55
N VAL A 71 4.25 0.38 4.14
CA VAL A 71 4.46 0.28 5.59
C VAL A 71 5.57 1.21 6.08
N GLU A 72 6.68 1.28 5.36
CA GLU A 72 7.82 2.14 5.70
C GLU A 72 7.44 3.62 5.67
N GLU A 73 6.84 4.08 4.58
CA GLU A 73 6.49 5.49 4.40
C GLU A 73 5.29 5.90 5.28
N LEU A 74 4.33 5.01 5.58
CA LEU A 74 3.29 5.27 6.60
C LEU A 74 3.92 5.56 7.95
N ASN A 75 4.84 4.70 8.40
CA ASN A 75 5.48 4.86 9.69
C ASN A 75 6.34 6.13 9.74
N ARG A 76 7.10 6.39 8.68
CA ARG A 76 7.92 7.60 8.56
C ARG A 76 7.05 8.86 8.63
N ALA A 77 6.03 8.97 7.77
CA ALA A 77 5.14 10.13 7.74
C ALA A 77 4.47 10.35 9.10
N LEU A 78 3.96 9.30 9.73
CA LEU A 78 3.35 9.41 11.07
C LEU A 78 4.33 9.92 12.12
N THR A 79 5.56 9.40 12.10
CA THR A 79 6.61 9.81 13.04
C THR A 79 6.93 11.29 12.86
N ASP A 80 7.09 11.75 11.62
CA ASP A 80 7.39 13.14 11.30
C ASP A 80 6.22 14.07 11.70
N ILE A 81 4.97 13.69 11.38
CA ILE A 81 3.76 14.43 11.77
C ILE A 81 3.67 14.57 13.29
N ASN A 82 3.79 13.47 14.02
CA ASN A 82 3.61 13.48 15.47
C ASN A 82 4.79 14.14 16.19
N THR A 83 6.00 14.07 15.65
CA THR A 83 7.15 14.83 16.16
C THR A 83 6.90 16.33 16.02
N TYR A 84 6.52 16.78 14.82
CA TYR A 84 6.19 18.18 14.58
C TYR A 84 5.05 18.66 15.50
N ARG A 85 3.97 17.88 15.60
CA ARG A 85 2.82 18.23 16.45
C ARG A 85 3.19 18.29 17.92
N ALA A 86 3.99 17.35 18.43
CA ALA A 86 4.45 17.35 19.82
C ALA A 86 5.28 18.60 20.15
N VAL A 87 6.24 18.97 19.29
CA VAL A 87 7.08 20.17 19.48
C VAL A 87 6.25 21.45 19.50
N ASN A 88 5.14 21.49 18.76
CA ASN A 88 4.25 22.65 18.65
C ASN A 88 3.02 22.58 19.58
N ASN A 89 2.98 21.66 20.55
CA ASN A 89 1.85 21.47 21.46
C ASN A 89 0.50 21.24 20.74
N LEU A 90 0.52 20.57 19.58
CA LEU A 90 -0.65 20.21 18.80
C LEU A 90 -1.11 18.77 19.13
N PRO A 91 -2.41 18.46 19.05
CA PRO A 91 -2.91 17.10 19.26
C PRO A 91 -2.32 16.10 18.26
N LEU A 92 -1.81 14.97 18.75
CA LEU A 92 -1.25 13.90 17.91
C LEU A 92 -2.31 13.24 17.01
N VAL A 93 -1.85 12.53 15.98
CA VAL A 93 -2.69 11.74 15.06
C VAL A 93 -2.43 10.24 15.24
N ASP A 94 -3.49 9.45 15.14
CA ASP A 94 -3.45 8.00 14.99
C ASP A 94 -3.73 7.63 13.53
N ILE A 95 -2.98 6.66 12.99
CA ILE A 95 -3.19 6.13 11.64
C ILE A 95 -3.65 4.67 11.72
N GLU A 96 -4.74 4.38 11.03
CA GLU A 96 -5.22 3.01 10.79
C GLU A 96 -5.21 2.73 9.29
N CYS A 97 -4.47 1.72 8.87
CA CYS A 97 -4.36 1.33 7.48
C CYS A 97 -4.74 -0.13 7.26
N SER A 98 -5.59 -0.37 6.26
CA SER A 98 -5.78 -1.71 5.70
C SER A 98 -5.06 -1.83 4.36
N LEU A 99 -4.13 -2.77 4.28
CA LEU A 99 -3.41 -3.14 3.06
C LEU A 99 -4.10 -4.35 2.43
N PHE A 100 -4.67 -4.17 1.25
CA PHE A 100 -5.21 -5.23 0.41
C PHE A 100 -4.15 -5.60 -0.62
N LEU A 101 -3.54 -6.77 -0.47
CA LEU A 101 -2.38 -7.19 -1.23
C LEU A 101 -2.77 -8.41 -2.06
N ASN A 102 -2.81 -8.24 -3.38
CA ASN A 102 -3.15 -9.30 -4.32
C ASN A 102 -1.97 -9.61 -5.23
N ASP A 103 -1.83 -10.87 -5.58
CA ASP A 103 -1.05 -11.33 -6.72
C ASP A 103 -1.68 -12.61 -7.26
N ALA A 104 -1.63 -12.84 -8.57
CA ALA A 104 -2.15 -14.09 -9.14
C ALA A 104 -1.25 -15.28 -8.83
N GLU A 105 0.02 -15.03 -8.47
CA GLU A 105 1.00 -16.06 -8.14
C GLU A 105 1.00 -16.37 -6.64
N ARG A 106 0.62 -17.61 -6.28
CA ARG A 106 0.54 -18.04 -4.87
C ARG A 106 1.86 -17.93 -4.14
N MET A 107 2.95 -18.32 -4.80
CA MET A 107 4.28 -18.29 -4.21
C MET A 107 4.71 -16.87 -3.84
N ALA A 108 4.40 -15.88 -4.68
CA ALA A 108 4.69 -14.48 -4.38
C ALA A 108 3.98 -14.03 -3.09
N ILE A 109 2.70 -14.36 -2.91
CA ILE A 109 1.96 -14.06 -1.69
C ILE A 109 2.52 -14.80 -0.47
N ASP A 110 2.84 -16.08 -0.58
CA ASP A 110 3.40 -16.85 0.54
C ASP A 110 4.74 -16.26 1.02
N ILE A 111 5.60 -15.79 0.09
CA ILE A 111 6.84 -15.08 0.43
C ILE A 111 6.53 -13.70 1.03
N LEU A 112 5.60 -12.95 0.43
CA LEU A 112 5.21 -11.63 0.89
C LEU A 112 4.72 -11.68 2.34
N GLU A 113 3.86 -12.63 2.71
CA GLU A 113 3.37 -12.81 4.07
C GLU A 113 4.51 -13.01 5.08
N ARG A 114 5.49 -13.86 4.74
CA ARG A 114 6.66 -14.14 5.60
C ARG A 114 7.53 -12.92 5.81
N VAL A 115 7.67 -12.07 4.79
CA VAL A 115 8.54 -10.87 4.85
C VAL A 115 7.81 -9.68 5.47
N LEU A 116 6.54 -9.46 5.13
CA LEU A 116 5.80 -8.26 5.49
C LEU A 116 5.23 -8.31 6.92
N ASN A 117 4.71 -9.46 7.36
CA ASN A 117 4.07 -9.58 8.66
C ASN A 117 5.02 -9.21 9.84
N PRO A 118 6.29 -9.65 9.86
CA PRO A 118 7.24 -9.20 10.88
C PRO A 118 7.50 -7.70 10.86
N ILE A 119 7.55 -7.09 9.67
CA ILE A 119 7.75 -5.64 9.52
C ILE A 119 6.55 -4.89 10.10
N ILE A 120 5.33 -5.30 9.75
CA ILE A 120 4.09 -4.71 10.29
C ILE A 120 4.09 -4.82 11.82
N LEU A 121 4.33 -6.01 12.36
CA LEU A 121 4.36 -6.24 13.80
C LEU A 121 5.38 -5.33 14.49
N HIS A 122 6.61 -5.29 13.98
CA HIS A 122 7.67 -4.45 14.53
C HIS A 122 7.27 -2.96 14.52
N ARG A 123 6.67 -2.46 13.44
CA ARG A 123 6.22 -1.06 13.34
C ARG A 123 5.08 -0.75 14.30
N SER A 124 4.09 -1.63 14.43
CA SER A 124 2.99 -1.43 15.38
C SER A 124 3.43 -1.50 16.85
N ILE A 125 4.47 -2.29 17.17
CA ILE A 125 5.07 -2.29 18.52
C ILE A 125 5.86 -1.00 18.76
N SER A 126 6.65 -0.57 17.77
CA SER A 126 7.52 0.62 17.89
C SER A 126 6.72 1.92 17.90
N ASN A 127 5.53 1.94 17.31
CA ASN A 127 4.66 3.09 17.20
C ASN A 127 3.21 2.69 17.48
N SER A 128 2.78 2.85 18.74
CA SER A 128 1.43 2.46 19.19
C SER A 128 0.28 3.22 18.51
N ARG A 129 0.59 4.34 17.83
CA ARG A 129 -0.36 5.15 17.06
C ARG A 129 -0.51 4.67 15.62
N LEU A 130 0.27 3.67 15.20
CA LEU A 130 0.21 3.06 13.88
C LEU A 130 -0.39 1.66 13.95
N LYS A 131 -1.58 1.51 13.37
CA LYS A 131 -2.23 0.21 13.19
C LYS A 131 -2.28 -0.13 11.71
N ILE A 132 -1.67 -1.25 11.34
CA ILE A 132 -1.69 -1.75 9.96
C ILE A 132 -2.25 -3.17 9.98
N GLN A 133 -3.24 -3.43 9.14
CA GLN A 133 -3.77 -4.77 8.88
C GLN A 133 -3.53 -5.14 7.43
N ALA A 134 -2.77 -6.21 7.18
CA ALA A 134 -2.61 -6.76 5.83
C ALA A 134 -3.65 -7.86 5.56
N ARG A 135 -4.17 -7.87 4.33
CA ARG A 135 -5.11 -8.86 3.82
C ARG A 135 -4.59 -9.34 2.47
N TYR A 136 -4.36 -10.63 2.38
CA TYR A 136 -3.72 -11.25 1.22
C TYR A 136 -4.76 -11.96 0.35
N SER A 137 -4.54 -11.99 -0.95
CA SER A 137 -5.39 -12.71 -1.90
C SER A 137 -4.56 -13.24 -3.06
N THR A 138 -4.97 -14.39 -3.60
CA THR A 138 -4.24 -15.07 -4.68
C THR A 138 -5.12 -15.30 -5.89
N GLU A 139 -5.52 -14.23 -6.57
CA GLU A 139 -6.43 -14.29 -7.71
C GLU A 139 -6.05 -13.27 -8.78
N LEU A 140 -6.63 -13.40 -9.97
CA LEU A 140 -6.63 -12.30 -10.93
C LEU A 140 -7.31 -11.09 -10.30
N PHE A 141 -6.75 -9.91 -10.52
CA PHE A 141 -7.22 -8.70 -9.86
C PHE A 141 -8.72 -8.43 -10.11
N GLU A 142 -9.21 -8.69 -11.33
CA GLU A 142 -10.62 -8.55 -11.70
C GLU A 142 -11.57 -9.43 -10.84
N HIS A 143 -11.10 -10.59 -10.38
CA HIS A 143 -11.92 -11.50 -9.58
C HIS A 143 -11.94 -11.11 -8.10
N VAL A 144 -10.84 -10.58 -7.58
CA VAL A 144 -10.75 -10.16 -6.17
C VAL A 144 -11.31 -8.76 -5.95
N TYR A 145 -11.23 -7.87 -6.94
CA TYR A 145 -11.59 -6.46 -6.81
C TYR A 145 -13.03 -6.25 -6.30
N PRO A 146 -14.07 -6.94 -6.79
CA PRO A 146 -15.43 -6.79 -6.26
C PRO A 146 -15.52 -7.05 -4.75
N ARG A 147 -14.75 -8.01 -4.23
CA ARG A 147 -14.70 -8.32 -2.79
C ARG A 147 -13.94 -7.26 -2.01
N ILE A 148 -12.79 -6.81 -2.52
CA ILE A 148 -12.02 -5.69 -1.92
C ILE A 148 -12.91 -4.45 -1.85
N LYS A 149 -13.59 -4.11 -2.94
CA LYS A 149 -14.54 -3.00 -3.03
C LYS A 149 -15.65 -3.11 -1.98
N ALA A 150 -16.30 -4.27 -1.90
CA ALA A 150 -17.36 -4.49 -0.92
C ALA A 150 -16.85 -4.29 0.51
N GLN A 151 -15.64 -4.77 0.80
CA GLN A 151 -15.03 -4.63 2.10
C GLN A 151 -14.67 -3.18 2.43
N ILE A 152 -14.07 -2.44 1.49
CA ILE A 152 -13.74 -1.02 1.62
C ILE A 152 -15.00 -0.20 1.95
N LYS A 153 -16.10 -0.45 1.22
CA LYS A 153 -17.40 0.18 1.47
C LYS A 153 -17.95 -0.17 2.86
N SER A 154 -17.89 -1.45 3.25
CA SER A 154 -18.39 -1.90 4.55
C SER A 154 -17.64 -1.28 5.73
N GLU A 155 -16.32 -1.11 5.61
CA GLU A 155 -15.46 -0.54 6.65
C GLU A 155 -15.40 1.01 6.60
N LYS A 156 -16.07 1.61 5.61
CA LYS A 156 -16.22 3.06 5.40
C LYS A 156 -14.87 3.78 5.43
N TYR A 157 -13.91 3.33 4.62
CA TYR A 157 -12.64 4.03 4.51
C TYR A 157 -12.82 5.37 3.78
N PRO A 158 -12.47 6.50 4.42
CA PRO A 158 -12.60 7.83 3.81
C PRO A 158 -11.45 8.17 2.84
N ASN A 159 -10.38 7.39 2.87
CA ASN A 159 -9.23 7.55 2.00
C ASN A 159 -8.92 6.20 1.39
N ILE A 160 -8.75 6.16 0.07
CA ILE A 160 -8.44 4.96 -0.69
C ILE A 160 -7.32 5.29 -1.68
N ILE A 161 -6.29 4.44 -1.72
CA ILE A 161 -5.22 4.48 -2.73
C ILE A 161 -5.20 3.14 -3.47
N PHE A 162 -5.16 3.21 -4.80
CA PHE A 162 -4.94 2.06 -5.68
C PHE A 162 -3.55 2.12 -6.30
N ASN A 163 -2.78 1.05 -6.13
CA ASN A 163 -1.50 0.83 -6.81
C ASN A 163 -1.67 -0.34 -7.79
N LEU A 164 -1.62 -0.02 -9.09
CA LEU A 164 -1.80 -0.98 -10.17
C LEU A 164 -0.55 -1.01 -11.04
N ASP A 165 0.58 -1.46 -10.47
CA ASP A 165 1.82 -1.62 -11.22
C ASP A 165 1.88 -2.98 -11.93
N GLN A 166 1.10 -3.09 -13.01
CA GLN A 166 1.03 -4.32 -13.82
C GLN A 166 2.39 -4.68 -14.41
N CYS A 167 2.80 -5.93 -14.28
CA CYS A 167 3.92 -6.51 -15.02
C CYS A 167 3.39 -7.49 -16.08
N GLY A 168 3.83 -7.36 -17.33
CA GLY A 168 3.43 -8.25 -18.45
C GLY A 168 2.15 -7.85 -19.19
N HIS A 169 1.35 -8.84 -19.59
CA HIS A 169 0.11 -8.69 -20.40
C HIS A 169 -1.18 -8.64 -19.55
N SER A 170 -1.05 -8.58 -18.23
CA SER A 170 -2.18 -8.50 -17.31
C SER A 170 -2.77 -7.09 -17.35
N HIS A 171 -3.83 -6.88 -18.13
CA HIS A 171 -4.54 -5.62 -18.18
C HIS A 171 -5.72 -5.62 -17.20
N VAL A 172 -5.81 -4.57 -16.39
CA VAL A 172 -7.03 -4.26 -15.63
C VAL A 172 -8.04 -3.65 -16.59
N ASP A 173 -9.27 -4.13 -16.54
CA ASP A 173 -10.32 -3.70 -17.43
C ASP A 173 -10.65 -2.22 -17.23
N THR A 174 -10.88 -1.49 -18.32
CA THR A 174 -11.20 -0.05 -18.26
C THR A 174 -12.44 0.21 -17.41
N ALA A 175 -13.43 -0.68 -17.45
CA ALA A 175 -14.62 -0.59 -16.61
C ALA A 175 -14.27 -0.66 -15.11
N THR A 176 -13.34 -1.53 -14.76
CA THR A 176 -12.82 -1.68 -13.39
C THR A 176 -12.05 -0.43 -12.94
N LEU A 177 -11.24 0.17 -13.81
CA LEU A 177 -10.55 1.45 -13.52
C LEU A 177 -11.53 2.60 -13.28
N ILE A 178 -12.56 2.74 -14.13
CA ILE A 178 -13.59 3.77 -13.97
C ILE A 178 -14.32 3.58 -12.64
N ASP A 179 -14.67 2.35 -12.32
CA ASP A 179 -15.35 2.03 -11.06
C ASP A 179 -14.48 2.35 -9.83
N MET A 180 -13.16 2.15 -9.90
CA MET A 180 -12.22 2.55 -8.84
C MET A 180 -12.12 4.07 -8.66
N MET A 181 -12.18 4.83 -9.75
CA MET A 181 -12.17 6.30 -9.66
C MET A 181 -13.43 6.83 -8.99
N ASN A 182 -14.57 6.14 -9.16
CA ASN A 182 -15.85 6.48 -8.57
C ASN A 182 -16.04 5.95 -7.13
N LEU A 183 -15.04 5.25 -6.57
CA LEU A 183 -15.13 4.67 -5.23
C LEU A 183 -14.93 5.70 -4.12
N ASN A 184 -14.16 6.74 -4.39
CA ASN A 184 -14.11 7.91 -3.54
C ASN A 184 -15.29 8.80 -3.95
N GLU A 185 -16.28 8.98 -3.07
CA GLU A 185 -17.18 10.11 -3.24
C GLU A 185 -16.31 11.37 -3.29
N SER A 186 -16.43 12.12 -4.38
CA SER A 186 -15.72 13.38 -4.57
C SER A 186 -15.84 14.20 -3.28
N VAL A 187 -14.69 14.60 -2.75
CA VAL A 187 -14.63 15.52 -1.63
C VAL A 187 -15.08 16.87 -2.18
N GLU A 188 -16.39 17.13 -2.16
CA GLU A 188 -16.94 18.49 -2.17
C GLU A 188 -16.83 19.11 -0.77
#